data_AF-A0A9Q1H2L1-F1
#
_entry.id   AF-A0A9Q1H2L1-F1
#
_cell.length_a   1.000
_cell.length_b   1.000
_cell.length_c   1.000
_cell.angle_alpha   90.00
_cell.angle_beta   90.00
_cell.angle_gamma   90.00
#
_symmetry.space_group_name_H-M   'P 1'
#
loop_
_entity.id
_entity.type
_entity.pdbx_description
1 polymer ?
#
loop_
_entity_poly.entity_id
_entity_poly.type
_entity_poly.pdbx_seq_one_letter_code
_entity_poly.pdbx_strand_id
1 'polypeptide(L)'
;MAAETIKSRIEQNINKAYKKAPPNTLKQITTADKAIASKLEISDRIDTTGENQAFITLKDHKPNFNNKPTCRLINPSKSEIGKISKQVLERINAKIIQSSAFNQWKNTGEVIDWFNKVHNKH
;
A
#
# COMPACT_ATOMS: atom_id res chain seq x y z
N MET A 1 24.64 13.58 -4.60
CA MET A 1 25.46 12.84 -3.62
C MET A 1 24.70 11.78 -2.81
N ALA A 2 23.86 12.09 -1.80
CA ALA A 2 23.24 11.02 -0.98
C ALA A 2 22.24 10.11 -1.75
N ALA A 3 21.45 10.66 -2.66
CA ALA A 3 20.49 9.90 -3.47
C ALA A 3 21.16 8.95 -4.48
N GLU A 4 22.33 9.31 -5.01
CA GLU A 4 23.12 8.45 -5.91
C GLU A 4 23.70 7.25 -5.17
N THR A 5 24.12 7.42 -3.91
CA THR A 5 24.59 6.32 -3.06
C THR A 5 23.47 5.33 -2.73
N ILE A 6 22.22 5.80 -2.61
CA ILE A 6 21.07 4.91 -2.36
C ILE A 6 20.71 4.13 -3.62
N LYS A 7 20.63 4.79 -4.79
CA LYS A 7 20.35 4.12 -6.07
C LYS A 7 21.38 3.02 -6.37
N SER A 8 22.66 3.31 -6.23
CA SER A 8 23.72 2.31 -6.46
C SER A 8 23.64 1.13 -5.47
N ARG A 9 23.30 1.39 -4.20
CA ARG A 9 23.06 0.32 -3.21
C ARG A 9 21.83 -0.51 -3.53
N ILE A 10 20.78 0.08 -4.07
CA ILE A 10 19.58 -0.64 -4.53
C ILE A 10 19.97 -1.58 -5.67
N GLU A 11 20.64 -1.07 -6.71
CA GLU A 11 21.07 -1.87 -7.86
C GLU A 11 21.98 -3.03 -7.44
N GLN A 12 22.94 -2.77 -6.56
CA GLN A 12 23.82 -3.80 -6.00
C GLN A 12 23.08 -4.86 -5.17
N ASN A 13 21.95 -4.54 -4.54
CA ASN A 13 21.19 -5.51 -3.76
C ASN A 13 20.13 -6.24 -4.59
N ILE A 14 19.51 -5.58 -5.58
CA ILE A 14 18.58 -6.21 -6.53
C ILE A 14 19.33 -7.26 -7.35
N ASN A 15 20.46 -6.88 -7.95
CA ASN A 15 21.20 -7.72 -8.89
C ASN A 15 22.03 -8.86 -8.24
N LYS A 16 21.99 -9.03 -6.91
CA LYS A 16 22.70 -10.13 -6.23
C LYS A 16 22.10 -11.49 -6.53
N ALA A 17 20.77 -11.57 -6.55
CA ALA A 17 20.04 -12.83 -6.70
C ALA A 17 18.89 -12.71 -7.70
N TYR A 18 18.48 -11.50 -8.08
CA TYR A 18 17.32 -11.25 -8.91
C TYR A 18 17.68 -10.30 -10.06
N LYS A 19 16.94 -10.38 -11.17
CA LYS A 19 17.07 -9.45 -12.30
C LYS A 19 15.73 -8.78 -12.54
N LYS A 20 15.75 -7.49 -12.90
CA LYS A 20 14.53 -6.78 -13.28
C LYS A 20 13.96 -7.42 -14.55
N ALA A 21 12.69 -7.81 -14.50
CA ALA A 21 11.99 -8.39 -15.64
C ALA A 21 11.77 -7.34 -16.74
N PRO A 22 11.68 -7.76 -18.02
CA PRO A 22 11.26 -6.89 -19.11
C PRO A 22 9.89 -6.23 -18.86
N PRO A 23 9.63 -5.03 -19.40
CA PRO A 23 8.36 -4.32 -19.18
C PRO A 23 7.12 -5.10 -19.61
N ASN A 24 7.25 -5.96 -20.62
CA ASN A 24 6.12 -6.69 -21.18
C ASN A 24 5.77 -7.97 -20.39
N THR A 25 6.65 -8.44 -19.51
CA THR A 25 6.45 -9.68 -18.75
C THR A 25 5.26 -9.57 -17.81
N LEU A 26 5.05 -8.42 -17.18
CA LEU A 26 3.91 -8.23 -16.28
C LEU A 26 2.58 -8.31 -17.02
N LYS A 27 2.48 -7.73 -18.22
CA LYS A 27 1.28 -7.80 -19.07
C LYS A 27 0.94 -9.23 -19.47
N GLN A 28 1.95 -10.03 -19.82
CA GLN A 28 1.78 -11.44 -20.15
C GLN A 28 1.25 -12.24 -18.94
N ILE A 29 1.83 -12.03 -17.75
CA ILE A 29 1.39 -12.68 -16.51
C ILE A 29 -0.06 -12.29 -16.20
N THR A 30 -0.39 -11.00 -16.16
CA THR A 30 -1.76 -10.54 -15.87
C THR A 30 -2.79 -11.10 -16.86
N THR A 31 -2.41 -11.27 -18.14
CA THR A 31 -3.30 -11.83 -19.16
C THR A 31 -3.54 -13.33 -18.92
N ALA A 32 -2.50 -14.08 -18.56
CA ALA A 32 -2.61 -15.49 -18.20
C ALA A 32 -3.43 -15.68 -16.92
N ASP A 33 -3.16 -14.88 -15.89
CA ASP A 33 -3.90 -14.88 -14.62
C ASP A 33 -5.38 -14.58 -14.85
N LYS A 34 -5.70 -13.60 -15.71
CA LYS A 34 -7.09 -13.28 -16.08
C LYS A 34 -7.79 -14.46 -16.77
N ALA A 35 -7.10 -15.18 -17.66
CA ALA A 35 -7.68 -16.36 -18.32
C ALA A 35 -7.99 -17.47 -17.30
N ILE A 36 -7.08 -17.71 -16.35
CA ILE A 36 -7.28 -18.69 -15.26
C ILE A 36 -8.44 -18.25 -14.36
N ALA A 37 -8.45 -16.98 -13.94
CA ALA A 37 -9.49 -16.39 -13.11
C ALA A 37 -10.89 -16.50 -13.73
N SER A 38 -11.01 -16.23 -15.03
CA SER A 38 -12.27 -16.37 -15.77
C SER A 38 -12.72 -17.83 -15.84
N LYS A 39 -11.79 -18.78 -16.03
CA LYS A 39 -12.11 -20.22 -16.04
C LYS A 39 -12.60 -20.71 -14.68
N LEU A 40 -12.12 -20.10 -13.60
CA LEU A 40 -12.49 -20.42 -12.22
C LEU A 40 -13.68 -19.60 -11.70
N GLU A 41 -14.27 -18.72 -12.52
CA GLU A 41 -15.39 -17.86 -12.14
C GLU A 41 -15.11 -16.98 -10.90
N ILE A 42 -13.85 -16.56 -10.74
CA ILE A 42 -13.40 -15.67 -9.65
C ILE A 42 -12.83 -14.34 -10.16
N SER A 43 -13.01 -14.06 -11.44
CA SER A 43 -12.44 -12.89 -12.10
C SER A 43 -12.98 -11.56 -11.56
N ASP A 44 -14.17 -11.57 -10.95
CA ASP A 44 -14.80 -10.45 -10.25
C ASP A 44 -14.14 -10.13 -8.90
N ARG A 45 -13.39 -11.08 -8.33
CA ARG A 45 -12.73 -10.98 -7.02
C ARG A 45 -11.22 -10.79 -7.10
N ILE A 46 -10.64 -10.82 -8.30
CA ILE A 46 -9.20 -10.71 -8.51
C ILE A 46 -8.86 -9.32 -9.02
N ASP A 47 -7.96 -8.65 -8.29
CA ASP A 47 -7.43 -7.35 -8.66
C ASP A 47 -6.15 -7.46 -9.49
N THR A 48 -5.91 -6.45 -10.33
CA THR A 48 -4.63 -6.28 -11.00
C THR A 48 -3.54 -5.95 -9.97
N THR A 49 -2.39 -6.63 -10.05
CA THR A 49 -1.24 -6.34 -9.19
C THR A 49 -0.69 -4.94 -9.50
N GLY A 50 -0.55 -4.10 -8.47
CA GLY A 50 0.05 -2.78 -8.61
C GLY A 50 1.56 -2.87 -8.84
N GLU A 51 2.08 -2.09 -9.78
CA GLU A 51 3.51 -1.95 -10.01
C GLU A 51 4.12 -0.94 -9.04
N ASN A 52 4.88 -1.42 -8.06
CA ASN A 52 5.62 -0.57 -7.15
C ASN A 52 7.13 -0.78 -7.33
N GLN A 53 7.91 0.29 -7.23
CA GLN A 53 9.37 0.17 -7.29
C GLN A 53 9.91 -0.48 -6.02
N ALA A 54 10.87 -1.39 -6.19
CA ALA A 54 11.60 -1.96 -5.07
C ALA A 54 12.42 -0.86 -4.35
N PHE A 55 12.48 -0.95 -3.03
CA PHE A 55 13.25 -0.05 -2.19
C PHE A 55 14.07 -0.83 -1.17
N ILE A 56 15.07 -0.20 -0.56
CA ILE A 56 15.89 -0.82 0.48
C ILE A 56 15.60 -0.18 1.83
N THR A 57 15.64 -0.99 2.88
CA THR A 57 15.75 -0.50 4.25
C THR A 57 17.14 -0.84 4.80
N LEU A 58 17.70 0.05 5.59
CA LEU A 58 18.99 -0.16 6.22
C LEU A 58 18.81 -1.00 7.49
N LYS A 59 19.72 -1.94 7.74
CA LYS A 59 19.75 -2.74 8.98
C LYS A 59 20.73 -2.09 9.96
N ASP A 60 20.21 -1.17 10.74
CA ASP A 60 20.91 -0.46 11.84
C ASP A 60 21.39 -1.36 12.97
N HIS A 61 20.65 -2.44 13.26
CA HIS A 61 20.99 -3.44 14.28
C HIS A 61 22.14 -4.40 13.92
N LYS A 62 22.84 -4.22 12.80
CA LYS A 62 23.93 -5.12 12.37
C LYS A 62 25.31 -4.55 12.71
N PRO A 63 26.30 -5.41 13.02
CA PRO A 63 27.66 -4.94 13.31
C PRO A 63 28.23 -4.18 12.12
N ASN A 64 29.13 -3.23 12.39
CA ASN A 64 29.75 -2.34 11.39
C ASN A 64 28.75 -1.50 10.56
N PHE A 65 27.58 -1.17 11.12
CA PHE A 65 26.59 -0.30 10.46
C PHE A 65 27.18 1.01 9.94
N ASN A 66 28.00 1.69 10.76
CA ASN A 66 28.59 2.99 10.41
C ASN A 66 29.52 2.92 9.17
N ASN A 67 30.21 1.78 8.98
CA ASN A 67 31.22 1.62 7.93
C ASN A 67 30.68 0.88 6.70
N LYS A 68 29.85 -0.14 6.91
CA LYS A 68 29.29 -1.01 5.86
C LYS A 68 27.84 -1.40 6.21
N PRO A 69 26.89 -0.46 6.10
CA PRO A 69 25.51 -0.73 6.46
C PRO A 69 24.93 -1.80 5.53
N THR A 70 24.42 -2.87 6.14
CA THR A 70 23.72 -3.92 5.39
C THR A 70 22.29 -3.47 5.07
N CYS A 71 21.78 -3.87 3.91
CA CYS A 71 20.46 -3.48 3.45
C CYS A 71 19.50 -4.69 3.45
N ARG A 72 18.21 -4.43 3.54
CA ARG A 72 17.14 -5.37 3.22
C ARG A 72 16.41 -4.82 1.99
N LEU A 73 16.38 -5.58 0.91
CA LEU A 73 15.55 -5.26 -0.25
C LEU A 73 14.09 -5.56 0.09
N ILE A 74 13.20 -4.60 -0.14
CA ILE A 74 11.76 -4.74 -0.04
C ILE A 74 11.21 -4.60 -1.45
N ASN A 75 10.58 -5.67 -1.95
CA ASN A 75 9.86 -5.64 -3.21
C ASN A 75 8.35 -5.58 -2.90
N PRO A 76 7.74 -4.39 -2.84
CA PRO A 76 6.31 -4.27 -2.64
C PRO A 76 5.56 -4.87 -3.83
N SER A 77 4.89 -6.01 -3.62
CA SER A 77 4.08 -6.69 -4.64
C SER A 77 2.59 -6.71 -4.30
N LYS A 78 2.16 -5.98 -3.27
CA LYS A 78 0.76 -5.96 -2.86
C LYS A 78 -0.01 -4.91 -3.66
N SER A 79 -1.20 -5.28 -4.11
CA SER A 79 -2.17 -4.33 -4.64
C SER A 79 -2.52 -3.29 -3.55
N GLU A 80 -2.54 -2.02 -3.92
CA GLU A 80 -2.95 -0.91 -3.03
C GLU A 80 -4.48 -0.87 -2.84
N ILE A 81 -5.17 -1.98 -3.14
CA ILE A 81 -6.63 -2.12 -3.05
C ILE A 81 -7.17 -1.67 -1.69
N GLY A 82 -6.48 -1.97 -0.59
CA GLY A 82 -6.90 -1.52 0.75
C GLY A 82 -7.05 0.00 0.85
N LYS A 83 -6.19 0.77 0.18
CA LYS A 83 -6.32 2.24 0.11
C LYS A 83 -7.49 2.66 -0.77
N ILE A 84 -7.71 1.98 -1.89
CA ILE A 84 -8.82 2.25 -2.82
C ILE A 84 -10.16 1.92 -2.15
N SER A 85 -10.31 0.73 -1.55
CA SER A 85 -11.48 0.31 -0.79
C SER A 85 -11.80 1.29 0.34
N LYS A 86 -10.77 1.77 1.07
CA LYS A 86 -10.96 2.80 2.09
C LYS A 86 -11.56 4.09 1.51
N GLN A 87 -11.06 4.58 0.38
CA GLN A 87 -11.60 5.78 -0.26
C GLN A 87 -13.05 5.59 -0.73
N VAL A 88 -13.38 4.42 -1.29
CA VAL A 88 -14.75 4.11 -1.71
C VAL A 88 -15.69 4.07 -0.50
N LEU A 89 -15.29 3.39 0.58
CA LEU A 89 -16.05 3.34 1.83
C LEU A 89 -16.23 4.75 2.43
N GLU A 90 -15.19 5.57 2.44
CA GLU A 90 -15.27 6.95 2.94
C GLU A 90 -16.27 7.79 2.14
N ARG A 91 -16.33 7.64 0.81
CA ARG A 91 -17.31 8.33 -0.04
C ARG A 91 -18.74 7.89 0.25
N ILE A 92 -18.96 6.58 0.40
CA ILE A 92 -20.28 6.04 0.75
C ILE A 92 -20.71 6.54 2.12
N ASN A 93 -19.81 6.46 3.10
CA ASN A 93 -20.07 6.91 4.47
C ASN A 93 -20.39 8.41 4.52
N ALA A 94 -19.68 9.24 3.74
CA ALA A 94 -19.96 10.67 3.65
C ALA A 94 -21.38 10.95 3.10
N LYS A 95 -21.83 10.20 2.08
CA LYS A 95 -23.20 10.33 1.56
C LYS A 95 -24.24 9.93 2.59
N ILE A 96 -24.02 8.82 3.30
CA ILE A 96 -24.94 8.35 4.36
C ILE A 96 -25.04 9.38 5.48
N ILE A 97 -23.93 9.95 5.93
CA ILE A 97 -23.93 11.00 6.95
C ILE A 97 -24.69 12.24 6.48
N GLN A 98 -24.55 12.63 5.20
CA GLN A 98 -25.29 13.77 4.65
C GLN A 98 -26.79 13.51 4.51
N SER A 99 -27.19 12.27 4.17
CA SER A 99 -28.59 11.92 3.95
C SER A 99 -29.32 11.44 5.21
N SER A 100 -28.59 11.08 6.26
CA SER A 100 -29.16 10.59 7.52
C SER A 100 -28.91 11.59 8.65
N ALA A 101 -29.75 11.55 9.69
CA ALA A 101 -29.49 12.27 10.94
C ALA A 101 -28.55 11.49 11.89
N PHE A 102 -27.84 10.47 11.40
CA PHE A 102 -27.00 9.62 12.24
C PHE A 102 -25.63 10.25 12.48
N ASN A 103 -25.19 10.20 13.74
CA ASN A 103 -23.83 10.56 14.08
C ASN A 103 -22.91 9.34 13.87
N GLN A 104 -22.19 9.31 12.74
CA GLN A 104 -21.12 8.35 12.50
C GLN A 104 -19.76 9.00 12.68
N TRP A 105 -19.27 9.01 13.91
CA TRP A 105 -17.95 9.53 14.25
C TRP A 105 -16.85 8.54 13.84
N LYS A 106 -15.80 9.05 13.18
CA LYS A 106 -14.69 8.26 12.64
C LYS A 106 -13.57 8.03 13.63
N ASN A 107 -13.52 8.84 14.69
CA ASN A 107 -12.49 8.81 15.71
C ASN A 107 -13.03 9.40 17.03
N THR A 108 -12.29 9.16 18.11
CA THR A 108 -12.65 9.64 19.44
C THR A 108 -12.73 11.16 19.53
N GLY A 109 -11.90 11.90 18.77
CA GLY A 109 -11.95 13.36 18.73
C GLY A 109 -13.29 13.90 18.25
N GLU A 110 -13.82 13.32 17.16
CA GLU A 110 -15.15 13.70 16.63
C GLU A 110 -16.29 13.42 17.62
N VAL A 111 -16.19 12.36 18.43
CA VAL A 111 -17.15 12.06 19.50
C VAL A 111 -17.07 13.11 20.61
N ILE A 112 -15.86 13.46 21.03
CA ILE A 112 -15.62 14.47 22.07
C ILE A 112 -16.12 15.83 21.59
N ASP A 113 -15.83 16.22 20.35
CA ASP A 113 -16.29 17.47 19.76
C ASP A 113 -17.81 17.56 19.67
N TRP A 114 -18.47 16.47 19.25
CA TRP A 114 -19.91 16.38 19.28
C TRP A 114 -20.45 16.51 20.71
N PHE A 115 -19.91 15.73 21.64
CA PHE A 115 -20.34 15.76 23.05
C PHE A 115 -20.19 17.15 23.64
N ASN A 116 -19.09 17.85 23.36
CA ASN A 116 -18.83 19.23 23.80
C ASN A 116 -19.78 20.27 23.23
N LYS A 117 -20.39 20.02 22.07
CA LYS A 117 -21.39 20.91 21.44
C LYS A 117 -22.81 20.70 21.97
N VAL A 118 -23.08 19.62 22.72
CA VAL A 118 -24.37 19.41 23.37
C VAL A 118 -24.50 20.39 24.55
N HIS A 119 -25.52 21.25 24.49
CA HIS A 119 -25.87 22.18 25.57
C HIS A 119 -26.78 21.47 26.59
N ASN A 120 -26.72 21.86 27.86
CA ASN A 120 -27.38 21.20 29.01
C ASN A 120 -26.86 19.78 29.29
N LYS A 121 -25.57 19.67 29.55
CA LYS A 121 -24.98 18.47 30.14
C LYS A 121 -25.35 18.43 31.63
N HIS A 122 -26.06 17.39 32.05
CA HIS A 122 -26.28 17.09 33.46
C HIS A 122 -25.06 16.40 34.07
#